data_AF-A0A953WBA7-F1
#
_entry.id   AF-A0A953WBA7-F1
#
_cell.length_a   1.000
_cell.length_b   1.000
_cell.length_c   1.000
_cell.angle_alpha   90.00
_cell.angle_beta   90.00
_cell.angle_gamma   90.00
#
_symmetry.space_group_name_H-M   'P 1'
#
loop_
_entity.id
_entity.type
_entity.pdbx_description
1 polymer ?
#
loop_
_entity_poly.entity_id
_entity_poly.type
_entity_poly.pdbx_seq_one_letter_code
_entity_poly.pdbx_strand_id
1 'polypeptide(L)' 'QAGEAEMILLSRKGEGLNLHADGDATVLVLTGQPINEPIVGYGPFVMNSADEIRQAADDFNSGRFGQMHHA' A
#
# COMPACT_ATOMS: atom_id res chain seq x y z
N GLN A 1 0.03 -8.82 21.26
CA GLN A 1 1.38 -9.41 21.21
C GLN A 1 1.60 -9.84 19.78
N ALA A 2 2.81 -9.65 19.24
CA ALA A 2 3.16 -10.10 17.89
C ALA A 2 4.40 -10.99 17.97
N GLY A 3 4.42 -12.02 17.13
CA GLY A 3 5.60 -12.84 16.86
C GLY A 3 6.43 -12.31 15.68
N GLU A 4 7.35 -13.14 15.23
CA GLU A 4 8.23 -12.84 14.09
C GLU A 4 7.41 -12.65 12.79
N ALA A 5 7.72 -11.58 12.04
CA ALA A 5 7.05 -11.22 10.79
C ALA A 5 5.51 -11.09 10.88
N GLU A 6 4.97 -10.76 12.05
CA GLU A 6 3.54 -10.58 12.26
C GLU A 6 3.10 -9.12 12.05
N MET A 7 1.93 -8.93 11.44
CA MET A 7 1.29 -7.63 11.29
C MET A 7 0.19 -7.44 12.34
N ILE A 8 0.26 -6.34 13.09
CA ILE A 8 -0.81 -5.91 13.99
C ILE A 8 -1.53 -4.72 13.38
N LEU A 9 -2.86 -4.82 13.24
CA LEU A 9 -3.71 -3.67 12.91
C LEU A 9 -4.17 -2.96 14.19
N LEU A 10 -3.76 -1.70 14.35
CA LEU A 10 -4.16 -0.87 15.48
C LEU A 10 -5.47 -0.13 15.18
N SER A 11 -6.21 0.18 16.25
CA SER A 11 -7.36 1.09 16.17
C SER A 11 -6.92 2.48 15.69
N ARG A 12 -7.75 3.12 14.86
CA ARG A 12 -7.56 4.54 14.48
C ARG A 12 -7.84 5.51 15.63
N LYS A 13 -8.60 5.07 16.64
CA LYS A 13 -8.84 5.83 17.88
C LYS A 13 -7.71 5.54 18.86
N GLY A 14 -7.11 6.60 19.40
CA GLY A 14 -6.02 6.55 20.35
C GLY A 14 -5.00 7.64 20.06
N GLU A 15 -4.09 7.89 21.00
CA GLU A 15 -3.10 8.97 20.91
C GLU A 15 -1.66 8.45 20.81
N GLY A 16 -1.44 7.15 21.03
CA GLY A 16 -0.11 6.57 21.01
C GLY A 16 -0.09 5.05 21.14
N LEU A 17 1.13 4.50 21.06
CA LEU A 17 1.44 3.07 21.15
C LEU A 17 2.63 2.89 22.09
N ASN A 18 2.53 1.94 23.02
CA ASN A 18 3.67 1.48 23.81
C ASN A 18 4.19 0.17 23.22
N LEU A 19 5.49 0.12 22.92
CA LEU A 19 6.17 -1.05 22.41
C LEU A 19 7.18 -1.56 23.46
N HIS A 20 7.16 -2.87 23.68
CA HIS A 20 8.10 -3.58 24.52
C HIS A 20 8.61 -4.79 23.75
N ALA A 21 9.92 -5.04 23.83
CA ALA A 21 10.56 -6.20 23.23
C ALA A 21 11.42 -6.89 24.29
N ASP A 22 11.28 -8.21 24.41
CA ASP A 22 12.06 -9.04 25.34
C ASP A 22 13.50 -9.30 24.83
N GLY A 23 13.83 -8.83 23.62
CA GLY A 23 15.13 -8.93 22.97
C GLY A 23 15.25 -7.98 21.78
N ASP A 24 16.25 -8.19 20.93
CA ASP A 24 16.48 -7.36 19.73
C ASP A 24 15.29 -7.46 18.78
N ALA A 25 14.77 -6.31 18.35
CA ALA A 25 13.62 -6.23 17.46
C ALA A 25 13.82 -5.14 16.40
N THR A 26 13.48 -5.47 15.15
CA THR A 26 13.29 -4.49 14.08
C THR A 26 11.79 -4.35 13.83
N VAL A 27 11.27 -3.13 13.99
CA VAL A 27 9.84 -2.85 13.87
C VAL A 27 9.60 -1.78 12.81
N LEU A 28 8.60 -2.00 11.95
CA LEU A 28 8.10 -1.02 11.00
C LEU A 28 6.71 -0.53 11.46
N VAL A 29 6.59 0.77 11.72
CA VAL A 29 5.31 1.39 12.05
C VAL A 29 4.84 2.21 10.85
N LEU A 30 3.69 1.85 10.30
CA LEU A 30 3.04 2.54 9.18
C LEU A 30 1.78 3.25 9.68
N THR A 31 1.73 4.57 9.52
CA THR A 31 0.55 5.39 9.85
C THR A 31 0.22 6.31 8.69
N GLY A 32 -1.05 6.75 8.62
CA GLY A 32 -1.50 7.66 7.58
C GLY A 32 -2.96 8.05 7.78
N GLN A 33 -3.31 9.23 7.31
CA GLN A 33 -4.71 9.63 7.23
C GLN A 33 -5.44 8.76 6.20
N PRO A 34 -6.65 8.26 6.50
CA PRO A 34 -7.44 7.55 5.50
C PRO A 34 -7.70 8.43 4.29
N ILE A 35 -7.41 7.90 3.09
CA ILE A 35 -7.62 8.60 1.81
C ILE A 35 -9.13 8.85 1.58
N ASN A 36 -9.99 7.94 2.05
CA ASN A 36 -11.46 8.02 1.94
C ASN A 36 -11.99 8.14 0.51
N GLU A 37 -11.26 7.58 -0.45
CA GLU A 37 -11.70 7.45 -1.84
C GLU A 37 -11.95 5.98 -2.17
N PRO A 38 -12.77 5.68 -3.19
CA PRO A 38 -12.89 4.31 -3.69
C PRO A 38 -11.54 3.78 -4.13
N ILE A 39 -11.28 2.51 -3.83
CA ILE A 39 -10.05 1.79 -4.23
C ILE A 39 -10.48 0.63 -5.11
N VAL A 40 -10.07 0.66 -6.38
CA VAL A 40 -10.28 -0.41 -7.35
C VAL A 40 -8.91 -0.85 -7.85
N GLY A 41 -8.56 -2.13 -7.60
CA GLY A 41 -7.27 -2.69 -7.99
C GLY A 41 -7.41 -3.83 -9.00
N TYR A 42 -6.53 -3.87 -10.00
CA TYR A 42 -6.39 -5.01 -10.92
C TYR A 42 -4.93 -5.13 -11.39
N GLY A 43 -4.29 -6.25 -11.06
CA GLY A 43 -2.88 -6.46 -11.38
C GLY A 43 -1.99 -5.35 -10.78
N PRO A 44 -1.15 -4.66 -11.58
CA PRO A 44 -0.24 -3.62 -11.08
C PRO A 44 -0.92 -2.24 -10.92
N PHE A 45 -2.21 -2.10 -11.22
CA PHE A 45 -2.90 -0.81 -11.23
C PHE A 45 -3.89 -0.69 -10.07
N VAL A 46 -3.91 0.49 -9.43
CA VAL A 46 -4.87 0.88 -8.41
C VAL A 46 -5.41 2.27 -8.78
N MET A 47 -6.72 2.38 -8.99
CA MET A 47 -7.44 3.60 -9.37
C MET A 47 -8.72 3.77 -8.54
N ASN A 48 -9.53 4.79 -8.82
CA ASN A 48 -10.78 5.04 -8.09
C ASN A 48 -12.01 4.38 -8.76
N SER A 49 -11.92 3.94 -10.02
CA SER A 49 -13.03 3.31 -10.75
C SER A 49 -12.60 2.19 -11.71
N ALA A 50 -13.56 1.35 -12.11
CA ALA A 50 -13.32 0.30 -13.10
C ALA A 50 -12.98 0.85 -14.50
N ASP A 51 -13.52 2.02 -14.86
CA ASP A 51 -13.24 2.67 -16.15
C ASP A 51 -11.79 3.15 -16.21
N GLU A 52 -11.28 3.74 -15.12
CA GLU A 52 -9.86 4.14 -15.01
C GLU A 52 -8.91 2.94 -15.05
N ILE A 53 -9.31 1.80 -14.48
CA ILE A 53 -8.52 0.56 -14.59
C ILE A 53 -8.43 0.09 -16.05
N ARG A 54 -9.54 0.12 -16.81
CA ARG A 54 -9.51 -0.25 -18.24
C ARG A 54 -8.62 0.71 -19.02
N GLN A 55 -8.74 2.01 -18.75
CA GLN A 55 -7.90 3.02 -19.37
C GLN A 55 -6.42 2.79 -19.06
N ALA A 56 -6.05 2.52 -17.79
CA ALA A 56 -4.66 2.26 -17.39
C ALA A 56 -4.07 1.03 -18.11
N ALA A 57 -4.87 -0.04 -18.26
CA ALA A 57 -4.47 -1.22 -19.00
C ALA A 57 -4.24 -0.92 -20.49
N ASP A 58 -5.14 -0.15 -21.11
CA ASP A 58 -5.01 0.25 -22.52
C ASP A 58 -3.80 1.16 -22.74
N ASP A 59 -3.52 2.10 -21.83
CA ASP A 59 -2.33 2.94 -21.83
C ASP A 59 -1.06 2.13 -21.74
N PHE A 60 -1.02 1.13 -20.86
CA PHE A 60 0.12 0.23 -20.73
C PHE A 60 0.33 -0.59 -22.01
N ASN A 61 -0.73 -1.24 -22.50
CA ASN A 61 -0.68 -2.09 -23.70
C ASN A 61 -0.32 -1.31 -24.97
N SER A 62 -0.63 -0.02 -25.01
CA SER A 62 -0.28 0.87 -26.11
C SER A 62 1.09 1.56 -25.96
N GLY A 63 1.85 1.23 -24.91
CA GLY A 63 3.19 1.76 -24.69
C GLY A 63 3.25 3.20 -24.18
N ARG A 64 2.15 3.74 -23.65
CA ARG A 64 2.09 5.12 -23.13
C ARG A 64 2.74 5.31 -21.75
N PHE A 65 3.16 4.22 -21.10
CA PHE A 65 3.81 4.23 -19.79
C PHE A 65 5.32 4.53 -19.84
N GLY A 66 5.86 4.82 -21.03
CA GLY A 66 7.28 5.01 -21.26
C GLY A 66 8.02 3.71 -21.56
N GLN A 67 9.25 3.84 -22.04
CA GLN A 67 10.13 2.70 -22.34
C GLN A 67 11.41 2.83 -21.52
N MET A 68 11.82 1.74 -20.88
CA MET A 68 13.10 1.67 -20.20
C MET A 68 14.19 1.45 -21.25
N HIS A 69 14.83 2.52 -21.69
CA HIS A 69 16.00 2.42 -22.55
C HIS A 69 17.24 2.16 -21.69
N HIS A 70 17.85 0.99 -21.85
CA HIS A 70 19.20 0.73 -21.36
C HIS A 70 20.20 1.08 -22.47
N ALA A 71 21.18 1.93 -22.14
CA ALA A 71 22.38 2.18 -22.93
C ALA A 71 23.54 1.29 -22.44
#